data_AF-A0A351R3G8-F1
#
_entry.id   AF-A0A351R3G8-F1
#
_cell.length_a   1.000
_cell.length_b   1.000
_cell.length_c   1.000
_cell.angle_alpha   90.00
_cell.angle_beta   90.00
_cell.angle_gamma   90.00
#
_symmetry.space_group_name_H-M   'P 1'
#
loop_
_entity.id
_entity.type
_entity.pdbx_description
1 polymer ?
#
loop_
_entity_poly.entity_id
_entity_poly.type
_entity_poly.pdbx_seq_one_letter_code
_entity_poly.pdbx_strand_id
1 'polypeptide(L)'
;MQGYDNTRKHCAICQTTEKRYTNFIHQKAKQVKEVLQEQRIWHEDVTTRFQPQQGFEDLVFTSKTNRPIHESNIRSSIEYIVDRINAQNPTEKFERFTPHCLRHTFATNCIAKGMRPKTLQKLLGHNSLQMTMDLYCHVLDETLKEEMSIIAEMV
;
A
#
# COMPACT_ATOMS: atom_id res chain seq x y z
N MET A 1 -24.81 -0.73 -40.33
CA MET A 1 -23.77 -1.60 -39.74
C MET A 1 -22.43 -1.20 -40.35
N GLN A 2 -21.64 -0.38 -39.67
CA GLN A 2 -20.29 -0.03 -40.09
C GLN A 2 -19.33 -0.46 -39.00
N GLY A 3 -18.35 -1.28 -39.40
CA GLY A 3 -17.36 -1.90 -38.53
C GLY A 3 -16.45 -0.84 -37.90
N TYR A 4 -16.21 -1.02 -36.60
CA TYR A 4 -15.16 -0.29 -35.90
C TYR A 4 -13.80 -0.87 -36.31
N ASP A 5 -13.10 -0.12 -37.14
CA ASP A 5 -11.71 -0.34 -37.53
C ASP A 5 -10.79 -0.30 -36.29
N ASN A 6 -10.06 -1.40 -36.06
CA ASN A 6 -9.21 -1.64 -34.89
C ASN A 6 -7.73 -1.39 -35.20
N THR A 7 -7.41 -0.34 -35.95
CA THR A 7 -6.03 0.16 -36.02
C THR A 7 -5.80 1.20 -34.92
N ARG A 8 -5.60 0.74 -33.68
CA ARG A 8 -4.90 1.57 -32.68
C ARG A 8 -3.48 1.81 -33.21
N LYS A 9 -3.27 2.97 -33.84
CA LYS A 9 -1.92 3.51 -34.05
C LYS A 9 -1.25 3.56 -32.68
N HIS A 10 -0.38 2.59 -32.39
CA HIS A 10 0.34 2.50 -31.13
C HIS A 10 1.24 3.73 -31.01
N CYS A 11 0.79 4.71 -30.22
CA CYS A 11 1.56 5.91 -29.94
C CYS A 11 2.86 5.52 -29.20
N ALA A 12 4.00 6.08 -29.63
CA ALA A 12 5.30 5.85 -28.99
C ALA A 12 5.31 6.26 -27.50
N ILE A 13 4.43 7.19 -27.10
CA ILE A 13 4.22 7.59 -25.71
C ILE A 13 3.52 6.45 -24.93
N CYS A 14 2.54 5.76 -25.52
CA CYS A 14 1.88 4.61 -24.90
C CYS A 14 2.84 3.41 -24.75
N GLN A 15 3.71 3.17 -25.73
CA GLN A 15 4.70 2.09 -25.66
C GLN A 15 5.80 2.35 -24.61
N THR A 16 6.15 3.62 -24.39
CA THR A 16 7.16 4.01 -23.37
C THR A 16 6.57 4.05 -21.97
N THR A 17 5.31 4.43 -21.79
CA THR A 17 4.62 4.34 -20.49
C THR A 17 4.35 2.90 -20.09
N GLU A 18 3.96 2.03 -21.03
CA GLU A 18 3.73 0.61 -20.78
C GLU A 18 5.02 -0.10 -20.36
N LYS A 19 6.14 0.14 -21.06
CA LYS A 19 7.48 -0.37 -20.68
C LYS A 19 7.97 0.16 -19.31
N ARG A 20 7.79 1.45 -19.03
CA ARG A 20 8.12 2.03 -17.72
C ARG A 20 7.31 1.39 -16.59
N TYR A 21 6.02 1.17 -16.82
CA TYR A 21 5.14 0.51 -15.87
C TYR A 21 5.56 -0.94 -15.63
N THR A 22 5.88 -1.70 -16.69
CA THR A 22 6.33 -3.10 -16.53
C THR A 22 7.63 -3.17 -15.74
N ASN A 23 8.59 -2.29 -16.03
CA ASN A 23 9.86 -2.22 -15.29
C ASN A 23 9.66 -1.86 -13.82
N PHE A 24 8.76 -0.91 -13.52
CA PHE A 24 8.45 -0.53 -12.14
C PHE A 24 7.83 -1.69 -11.35
N ILE A 25 6.83 -2.37 -11.92
CA ILE A 25 6.21 -3.54 -11.29
C ILE A 25 7.24 -4.66 -11.10
N HIS A 26 8.08 -4.93 -12.09
CA HIS A 26 9.13 -5.93 -12.01
C HIS A 26 10.15 -5.61 -10.92
N GLN A 27 10.59 -4.35 -10.81
CA GLN A 27 11.53 -3.92 -9.78
C GLN A 27 10.93 -4.05 -8.38
N LYS A 28 9.67 -3.62 -8.18
CA LYS A 28 8.99 -3.76 -6.88
C LYS A 28 8.74 -5.22 -6.52
N ALA A 29 8.34 -6.04 -7.49
CA ALA A 29 8.19 -7.49 -7.29
C ALA A 29 9.53 -8.15 -6.93
N LYS A 30 10.64 -7.71 -7.53
CA LYS A 30 11.98 -8.16 -7.17
C LYS A 30 12.33 -7.84 -5.71
N GLN A 31 12.12 -6.59 -5.29
CA GLN A 31 12.36 -6.17 -3.89
C GLN A 31 11.54 -6.99 -2.89
N VAL A 32 10.24 -7.19 -3.17
CA VAL A 32 9.37 -8.00 -2.30
C VAL A 32 9.85 -9.45 -2.25
N LYS A 33 10.25 -10.02 -3.39
CA LYS A 33 10.79 -11.38 -3.46
C LYS A 33 12.05 -11.53 -2.61
N GLU A 34 12.98 -10.58 -2.69
CA GLU A 34 14.22 -10.58 -1.91
C GLU A 34 13.91 -10.57 -0.40
N VAL A 35 13.03 -9.67 0.05
CA VAL A 35 12.61 -9.59 1.46
C VAL A 35 11.94 -10.89 1.92
N LEU A 36 11.10 -11.51 1.08
CA LEU A 36 10.46 -12.79 1.43
C LEU A 36 11.45 -13.96 1.48
N GLN A 37 12.53 -13.91 0.69
CA GLN A 37 13.60 -14.89 0.76
C GLN A 37 14.40 -14.76 2.06
N GLU A 38 14.70 -13.52 2.47
CA GLU A 38 15.33 -13.24 3.78
C GLU A 38 14.44 -13.70 4.93
N GLN A 39 13.13 -13.42 4.86
CA GLN A 39 12.15 -13.86 5.84
C GLN A 39 12.12 -15.37 5.98
N ARG A 40 12.21 -16.11 4.86
CA ARG A 40 12.27 -17.57 4.88
C ARG A 40 13.52 -18.10 5.59
N ILE A 41 14.69 -17.54 5.27
CA ILE A 41 15.95 -17.93 5.92
C ILE A 41 15.88 -17.68 7.43
N TRP A 42 15.34 -16.53 7.82
CA TRP A 42 15.12 -16.22 9.24
C TRP A 42 14.15 -17.22 9.89
N HIS A 43 13.08 -17.62 9.21
CA HIS A 43 12.10 -18.58 9.72
C HIS A 43 12.70 -19.98 9.91
N GLU A 44 13.59 -20.41 9.01
CA GLU A 44 14.35 -21.65 9.13
C GLU A 44 15.20 -21.63 10.42
N ASP A 45 15.94 -20.55 10.69
CA ASP A 45 16.72 -20.40 11.93
C ASP A 45 15.83 -20.41 13.18
N VAL A 46 14.73 -19.67 13.18
CA VAL A 46 13.79 -19.61 14.31
C VAL A 46 13.19 -20.99 14.61
N THR A 47 12.86 -21.76 13.57
CA THR A 47 12.28 -23.11 13.71
C THR A 47 13.25 -24.10 14.35
N THR A 48 14.57 -23.90 14.20
CA THR A 48 15.57 -24.72 14.91
C THR A 48 15.53 -24.53 16.43
N ARG A 49 15.08 -23.37 16.91
CA ARG A 49 15.12 -22.96 18.32
C ARG A 49 13.76 -23.04 19.00
N PHE A 50 12.68 -22.81 18.25
CA PHE A 50 11.32 -22.73 18.78
C PHE A 50 10.36 -23.50 17.88
N GLN A 51 9.67 -24.49 18.46
CA GLN A 51 8.61 -25.22 17.76
C GLN A 51 7.40 -24.31 17.52
N PRO A 52 6.78 -24.38 16.33
CA PRO A 52 5.60 -23.58 16.01
C PRO A 52 4.41 -24.01 16.88
N GLN A 53 3.42 -23.11 16.98
CA GLN A 53 2.13 -23.48 17.57
C GLN A 53 1.39 -24.42 16.62
N GLN A 54 0.74 -25.45 17.18
CA GLN A 54 -0.09 -26.36 16.40
C GLN A 54 -1.16 -25.58 15.61
N GLY A 55 -1.26 -25.83 14.31
CA GLY A 55 -2.16 -25.16 13.37
C GLY A 55 -1.63 -23.83 12.80
N PHE A 56 -0.41 -23.44 13.14
CA PHE A 56 0.25 -22.21 12.69
C PHE A 56 1.67 -22.44 12.16
N GLU A 57 1.93 -23.64 11.63
CA GLU A 57 3.25 -24.08 11.17
C GLU A 57 3.74 -23.32 9.93
N ASP A 58 2.82 -22.91 9.06
CA ASP A 58 3.10 -22.31 7.75
C ASP A 58 2.91 -20.77 7.72
N LEU A 59 3.03 -20.11 8.87
CA LEU A 59 2.92 -18.65 8.93
C LEU A 59 4.14 -17.97 8.31
N VAL A 60 3.90 -17.02 7.39
CA VAL A 60 4.97 -16.18 6.81
C VAL A 60 5.59 -15.24 7.84
N PHE A 61 4.76 -14.70 8.74
CA PHE A 61 5.16 -13.73 9.76
C PHE A 61 4.94 -14.32 11.15
N THR A 62 6.05 -14.51 11.87
CA THR A 62 6.04 -15.04 13.24
C THR A 62 6.84 -14.12 14.17
N SER A 63 6.59 -14.23 15.47
CA SER A 63 7.41 -13.60 16.50
C SER A 63 8.80 -14.22 16.52
N LYS A 64 9.73 -13.60 17.26
CA LYS A 64 11.06 -14.18 17.54
C LYS A 64 11.03 -15.56 18.22
N THR A 65 9.86 -16.00 18.69
CA THR A 65 9.62 -17.27 19.40
C THR A 65 8.73 -18.22 18.60
N ASN A 66 8.62 -18.03 17.29
CA ASN A 66 7.81 -18.85 16.38
C ASN A 66 6.30 -18.90 16.72
N ARG A 67 5.77 -17.78 17.23
CA ARG A 67 4.33 -17.64 17.55
C ARG A 67 3.65 -16.68 16.58
N PRO A 68 2.32 -16.80 16.38
CA PRO A 68 1.56 -15.79 15.66
C PRO A 68 1.80 -14.39 16.23
N ILE A 69 2.01 -13.40 15.37
CA ILE A 69 2.21 -12.02 15.82
C ILE A 69 0.86 -11.46 16.29
N HIS A 70 0.85 -10.91 17.50
CA HIS A 70 -0.31 -10.20 18.04
C HIS A 70 -0.33 -8.74 17.57
N GLU A 71 -1.52 -8.17 17.38
CA GLU A 71 -1.71 -6.80 16.89
C GLU A 71 -1.04 -5.75 17.80
N SER A 72 -1.06 -5.97 19.12
CA SER A 72 -0.33 -5.14 20.08
C SER A 72 1.17 -5.04 19.80
N ASN A 73 1.79 -6.11 19.31
CA ASN A 73 3.23 -6.12 19.04
C ASN A 73 3.56 -5.24 17.83
N ILE A 74 2.69 -5.24 16.82
CA ILE A 74 2.83 -4.35 15.67
C ILE A 74 2.63 -2.90 16.11
N ARG A 75 1.57 -2.62 16.88
CA ARG A 75 1.29 -1.28 17.41
C ARG A 75 2.48 -0.73 18.21
N SER A 76 3.01 -1.51 19.15
CA SER A 76 4.17 -1.10 19.96
C SER A 76 5.43 -0.91 19.13
N SER A 77 5.61 -1.70 18.06
CA SER A 77 6.73 -1.53 17.14
C SER A 77 6.63 -0.21 16.37
N ILE A 78 5.43 0.16 15.91
CA ILE A 78 5.18 1.47 15.26
C ILE A 78 5.42 2.61 16.24
N GLU A 79 4.88 2.53 17.46
CA GLU A 79 5.08 3.54 18.50
C GLU A 79 6.57 3.76 18.80
N TYR A 80 7.32 2.68 18.94
CA TYR A 80 8.77 2.74 19.15
C TYR A 80 9.49 3.47 18.00
N ILE A 81 9.13 3.18 16.74
CA ILE A 81 9.71 3.84 15.57
C ILE A 81 9.35 5.34 15.55
N VAL A 82 8.10 5.70 15.85
CA VAL A 82 7.66 7.10 15.91
C VAL A 82 8.39 7.85 17.03
N ASP A 83 8.57 7.24 18.20
CA ASP A 83 9.32 7.83 19.31
C ASP A 83 10.78 8.07 18.92
N ARG A 84 11.39 7.12 18.20
CA ARG A 84 12.75 7.24 17.65
C ARG A 84 12.87 8.39 16.66
N ILE A 85 11.90 8.56 15.76
CA ILE A 85 11.87 9.67 14.79
C ILE A 85 11.72 11.01 15.52
N ASN A 86 10.81 11.09 16.49
CA ASN A 86 10.56 12.32 17.25
C ASN A 86 11.72 12.71 18.17
N ALA A 87 12.45 11.74 18.71
CA ALA A 87 13.68 12.00 19.46
C ALA A 87 14.78 12.61 18.58
N GLN A 88 14.80 12.28 17.28
CA GLN A 88 15.75 12.83 16.31
C GLN A 88 15.31 14.17 15.71
N ASN A 89 14.02 14.52 15.81
CA ASN A 89 13.45 15.74 15.24
C ASN A 89 12.64 16.51 16.30
N PRO A 90 13.28 17.24 17.23
CA PRO A 90 12.58 17.93 18.31
C PRO A 90 11.69 19.08 17.86
N THR A 91 12.00 19.68 16.70
CA THR A 91 11.32 20.87 16.16
C THR A 91 10.04 20.54 15.39
N GLU A 92 9.95 19.35 14.81
CA GLU A 92 8.81 18.89 14.03
C GLU A 92 8.49 17.46 14.42
N LYS A 93 7.36 17.29 15.13
CA LYS A 93 6.94 15.97 15.61
C LYS A 93 6.18 15.25 14.52
N PHE A 94 6.61 14.03 14.24
CA PHE A 94 5.88 13.04 13.47
C PHE A 94 4.67 12.53 14.27
N GLU A 95 3.50 12.57 13.66
CA GLU A 95 2.24 12.16 14.28
C GLU A 95 2.18 10.65 14.52
N ARG A 96 1.44 10.25 15.56
CA ARG A 96 1.20 8.84 15.85
C ARG A 96 0.10 8.30 14.96
N PHE A 97 0.27 7.07 14.48
CA PHE A 97 -0.69 6.39 13.63
C PHE A 97 -0.77 4.90 13.97
N THR A 98 -1.81 4.23 13.49
CA THR A 98 -2.03 2.79 13.69
C THR A 98 -1.79 2.03 12.39
N PRO A 99 -1.63 0.68 12.43
CA PRO A 99 -1.49 -0.12 11.22
C PRO A 99 -2.62 0.10 10.19
N HIS A 100 -3.83 0.46 10.66
CA HIS A 100 -4.97 0.73 9.78
C HIS A 100 -4.73 1.95 8.89
N CYS A 101 -3.98 2.95 9.35
CA CYS A 101 -3.63 4.13 8.56
C CYS A 101 -2.83 3.75 7.31
N LEU A 102 -1.97 2.72 7.38
CA LEU A 102 -1.22 2.24 6.20
C LEU A 102 -2.16 1.75 5.08
N ARG A 103 -3.24 1.06 5.46
CA ARG A 103 -4.28 0.60 4.54
C ARG A 103 -5.05 1.78 3.94
N HIS A 104 -5.38 2.78 4.75
CA HIS A 104 -6.00 4.02 4.27
C HIS A 104 -5.10 4.75 3.28
N THR A 105 -3.84 5.01 3.62
CA THR A 105 -2.86 5.66 2.73
C THR A 105 -2.75 4.93 1.40
N PHE A 106 -2.69 3.59 1.41
CA PHE A 106 -2.68 2.80 0.18
C PHE A 106 -3.95 3.03 -0.65
N ALA A 107 -5.12 3.01 -0.02
CA ALA A 107 -6.40 3.22 -0.68
C ALA A 107 -6.54 4.64 -1.26
N THR A 108 -6.14 5.68 -0.51
CA THR A 108 -6.15 7.09 -0.94
C THR A 108 -5.28 7.25 -2.16
N ASN A 109 -4.06 6.72 -2.11
CA ASN A 109 -3.10 6.79 -3.21
C ASN A 109 -3.62 6.07 -4.47
N CYS A 110 -4.35 4.97 -4.32
CA CYS A 110 -4.95 4.28 -5.47
C CYS A 110 -6.05 5.13 -6.11
N ILE A 111 -6.91 5.76 -5.31
CA ILE A 111 -7.97 6.64 -5.79
C ILE A 111 -7.40 7.88 -6.46
N ALA A 112 -6.44 8.56 -5.81
CA ALA A 112 -5.77 9.74 -6.36
C ALA A 112 -5.09 9.46 -7.71
N LYS A 113 -4.64 8.21 -7.93
CA LYS A 113 -4.09 7.75 -9.21
C LYS A 113 -5.15 7.27 -10.22
N GLY A 114 -6.43 7.53 -9.96
CA GLY A 114 -7.55 7.22 -10.86
C GLY A 114 -8.05 5.77 -10.82
N MET A 115 -7.70 4.98 -9.79
CA MET A 115 -8.24 3.62 -9.66
C MET A 115 -9.75 3.66 -9.40
N ARG A 116 -10.52 2.92 -10.18
CA ARG A 116 -11.98 2.83 -10.00
C ARG A 116 -12.34 2.27 -8.61
N PRO A 117 -13.25 2.89 -7.85
CA PRO A 117 -13.62 2.47 -6.50
C PRO A 117 -14.03 0.99 -6.38
N LYS A 118 -14.82 0.46 -7.32
CA LYS A 118 -15.20 -0.96 -7.34
C LYS A 118 -14.01 -1.92 -7.51
N THR A 119 -12.96 -1.49 -8.20
CA THR A 119 -11.73 -2.29 -8.36
C THR A 119 -10.93 -2.28 -7.07
N LEU A 120 -10.77 -1.11 -6.46
CA LEU A 120 -10.10 -0.96 -5.18
C LEU A 120 -10.82 -1.71 -4.05
N GLN A 121 -12.14 -1.68 -4.02
CA GLN A 121 -12.96 -2.42 -3.05
C GLN A 121 -12.65 -3.92 -3.08
N LYS A 122 -12.59 -4.52 -4.28
CA LYS A 122 -12.25 -5.93 -4.47
C LYS A 122 -10.81 -6.22 -4.05
N LEU A 123 -9.87 -5.33 -4.38
CA LEU A 123 -8.46 -5.48 -4.01
C LEU A 123 -8.24 -5.46 -2.50
N LEU A 124 -8.95 -4.57 -1.80
CA LEU A 124 -8.89 -4.46 -0.35
C LEU A 124 -9.71 -5.55 0.36
N GLY A 125 -10.69 -6.16 -0.31
CA GLY A 125 -11.61 -7.10 0.32
C GLY A 125 -12.58 -6.41 1.29
N HIS A 126 -13.02 -5.18 0.98
CA HIS A 126 -14.03 -4.50 1.80
C HIS A 126 -15.40 -5.12 1.59
N ASN A 127 -16.04 -5.55 2.69
CA ASN A 127 -17.40 -6.07 2.68
C ASN A 127 -18.43 -5.01 2.27
N SER A 128 -18.16 -3.72 2.50
CA SER A 128 -19.03 -2.62 2.09
C SER A 128 -18.30 -1.63 1.17
N LEU A 129 -19.07 -1.05 0.24
CA LEU A 129 -18.56 0.01 -0.64
C LEU A 129 -18.38 1.33 0.10
N GLN A 130 -19.08 1.52 1.23
CA GLN A 130 -19.08 2.74 2.03
C GLN A 130 -17.65 3.14 2.46
N MET A 131 -16.87 2.20 3.03
CA MET A 131 -15.49 2.49 3.45
C MET A 131 -14.59 2.97 2.30
N THR A 132 -14.83 2.50 1.07
CA THR A 132 -14.07 2.94 -0.10
C THR A 132 -14.58 4.27 -0.65
N MET A 133 -15.89 4.55 -0.53
CA MET A 133 -16.49 5.79 -0.99
C MET A 133 -16.19 6.97 -0.07
N ASP A 134 -16.14 6.77 1.24
CA ASP A 134 -15.76 7.83 2.19
C ASP A 134 -14.39 8.42 1.84
N LEU A 135 -13.45 7.55 1.44
CA LEU A 135 -12.12 7.96 0.98
C LEU A 135 -12.15 8.64 -0.39
N TYR A 136 -13.03 8.20 -1.28
CA TYR A 136 -13.20 8.76 -2.61
C TYR A 136 -13.71 10.21 -2.54
N CYS A 137 -14.72 10.46 -1.71
CA CYS A 137 -15.28 11.80 -1.52
C CYS A 137 -14.22 12.77 -1.00
N HIS A 138 -13.42 12.37 -0.01
CA HIS A 138 -12.39 13.23 0.56
C HIS A 138 -11.31 13.62 -0.47
N VAL A 139 -10.79 12.66 -1.24
CA VAL A 139 -9.78 12.93 -2.28
C VAL A 139 -10.35 13.83 -3.39
N LEU A 140 -11.60 13.58 -3.81
CA LEU A 140 -12.25 14.42 -4.81
C LEU A 140 -12.46 15.84 -4.32
N ASP A 141 -12.87 16.05 -3.07
CA ASP A 141 -13.10 17.38 -2.52
C ASP A 141 -11.81 18.21 -2.47
N GLU A 142 -10.68 17.57 -2.14
CA GLU A 142 -9.36 18.21 -2.21
C GLU A 142 -8.96 18.53 -3.65
N THR A 143 -9.11 17.57 -4.56
CA THR A 143 -8.81 17.76 -5.98
C THR A 143 -9.68 18.88 -6.58
N LEU A 144 -10.98 18.94 -6.24
CA LEU A 144 -11.89 19.98 -6.69
C LEU A 144 -11.49 21.36 -6.19
N LYS A 145 -11.05 21.48 -4.93
CA LYS A 145 -10.56 22.75 -4.38
C LYS A 145 -9.31 23.25 -5.10
N GLU A 146 -8.37 22.35 -5.38
CA GLU A 146 -7.14 22.68 -6.13
C GLU A 146 -7.45 23.11 -7.56
N GLU A 147 -8.33 22.39 -8.26
CA GLU A 147 -8.74 22.73 -9.63
C GLU A 147 -9.51 24.07 -9.66
N MET A 148 -10.36 24.33 -8.65
CA MET A 148 -11.07 25.61 -8.54
C MET A 148 -10.14 26.79 -8.19
N SER A 149 -9.07 26.57 -7.42
CA SER A 149 -8.12 27.65 -7.11
C SER A 149 -7.33 28.07 -8.35
N ILE A 150 -7.00 27.13 -9.25
CA ILE A 150 -6.36 27.45 -10.54
C ILE A 150 -7.26 28.38 -11.37
N ILE A 151 -8.56 28.11 -11.43
CA ILE A 151 -9.52 28.98 -12.15
C ILE A 151 -9.60 30.35 -11.48
N ALA A 152 -9.57 30.42 -10.15
CA ALA A 152 -9.63 31.69 -9.41
C ALA A 152 -8.38 32.58 -9.60
N GLU A 153 -7.21 32.00 -9.87
CA GLU A 153 -5.97 32.74 -10.18
C GLU A 153 -5.90 33.19 -11.65
N MET A 154 -6.76 32.65 -12.51
CA MET A 154 -6.85 33.01 -13.93
C MET A 154 -7.83 34.18 -14.20
N VAL A 155 -8.56 34.65 -13.19
CA VAL A 155 -9.54 35.74 -13.27
C VAL A 155 -9.05 36.95 -12.49
#